data_AF-A0A3A8EBR1-F1
#
_entry.id   AF-A0A3A8EBR1-F1
#
_cell.length_a   1.000
_cell.length_b   1.000
_cell.length_c   1.000
_cell.angle_alpha   90.00
_cell.angle_beta   90.00
_cell.angle_gamma   90.00
#
_symmetry.space_group_name_H-M   'P 1'
#
loop_
_entity.id
_entity.type
_entity.pdbx_description
1 polymer ?
#
loop_
_entity_poly.entity_id
_entity_poly.type
_entity_poly.pdbx_seq_one_letter_code
_entity_poly.pdbx_strand_id
1 'polypeptide(L)'
;MNMVSRTRNERALQVWQILIAAASTRQTLTYKMVANYLEFEGAGVLAPILGRIMNYCEREKLPPLTCIVVNQITGEPGNGLTTIDNLMKDRENVYNLNWFARMPPTLEELN
;
A
#
# COMPACT_ATOMS: atom_id res chain seq x y z
N MET A 1 -12.65 21.66 -9.58
CA MET A 1 -13.27 20.37 -9.23
C MET A 1 -13.21 20.26 -7.71
N ASN A 2 -14.35 20.28 -7.02
CA ASN A 2 -14.36 20.22 -5.56
C ASN A 2 -13.98 18.80 -5.12
N MET A 3 -12.80 18.64 -4.52
CA MET A 3 -12.41 17.38 -3.89
C MET A 3 -13.32 17.13 -2.69
N VAL A 4 -14.16 16.10 -2.79
CA VAL A 4 -14.90 15.56 -1.64
C VAL A 4 -13.88 15.12 -0.58
N SER A 5 -14.02 15.63 0.64
CA SER A 5 -13.20 15.19 1.77
C SER A 5 -13.42 13.69 1.97
N ARG A 6 -12.35 12.90 1.88
CA ARG A 6 -12.37 11.43 2.07
C ARG A 6 -11.73 11.08 3.39
N THR A 7 -12.31 10.09 4.07
CA THR A 7 -11.73 9.43 5.24
C THR A 7 -10.42 8.74 4.89
N ARG A 8 -9.60 8.44 5.92
CA ARG A 8 -8.36 7.69 5.73
C ARG A 8 -8.59 6.27 5.20
N ASN A 9 -9.74 5.66 5.51
CA ASN A 9 -10.07 4.30 5.05
C ASN A 9 -10.43 4.31 3.57
N GLU A 10 -11.20 5.30 3.11
CA GLU A 10 -11.46 5.48 1.68
C GLU A 10 -10.16 5.70 0.92
N ARG A 11 -9.24 6.52 1.46
CA ARG A 11 -7.91 6.70 0.86
C ARG A 11 -7.07 5.43 0.90
N ALA A 12 -7.15 4.63 1.97
CA ALA A 12 -6.47 3.34 2.05
C ALA A 12 -7.02 2.36 1.01
N LEU A 13 -8.33 2.34 0.78
CA LEU A 13 -8.94 1.52 -0.27
C LEU A 13 -8.48 1.97 -1.66
N GLN A 14 -8.34 3.28 -1.91
CA GLN A 14 -7.76 3.75 -3.17
C GLN A 14 -6.30 3.33 -3.34
N VAL A 15 -5.47 3.49 -2.30
CA VAL A 15 -4.07 3.06 -2.34
C VAL A 15 -3.98 1.55 -2.53
N TRP A 16 -4.83 0.76 -1.88
CA TRP A 16 -4.92 -0.68 -2.10
C TRP A 16 -5.05 -1.04 -3.58
N GLN A 17 -5.98 -0.39 -4.31
CA GLN A 17 -6.17 -0.63 -5.75
C GLN A 17 -4.91 -0.32 -6.57
N ILE A 18 -4.21 0.77 -6.23
CA ILE A 18 -2.94 1.13 -6.87
C ILE A 18 -1.87 0.05 -6.61
N LEU A 19 -1.76 -0.41 -5.36
CA LEU A 19 -0.72 -1.36 -4.97
C LEU A 19 -0.96 -2.76 -5.55
N ILE A 20 -2.20 -3.25 -5.60
CA ILE A 20 -2.47 -4.57 -6.20
C ILE A 20 -2.20 -4.57 -7.71
N ALA A 21 -2.47 -3.45 -8.39
CA ALA A 21 -2.14 -3.30 -9.81
C ALA A 21 -0.63 -3.33 -10.03
N ALA A 22 0.14 -2.61 -9.20
CA ALA A 22 1.60 -2.66 -9.23
C ALA A 22 2.13 -4.08 -8.91
N ALA A 23 1.58 -4.74 -7.89
CA ALA A 23 1.96 -6.09 -7.50
C ALA A 23 1.73 -7.10 -8.64
N SER A 24 0.61 -7.00 -9.36
CA SER A 24 0.27 -7.89 -10.49
C SER A 24 1.25 -7.79 -11.66
N THR A 25 1.97 -6.67 -11.76
CA THR A 25 2.99 -6.42 -12.78
C THR A 25 4.40 -6.41 -12.19
N ARG A 26 4.55 -6.89 -10.95
CA ARG A 26 5.82 -7.02 -10.22
C ARG A 26 6.59 -5.71 -10.07
N GLN A 27 5.87 -4.60 -9.91
CA GLN A 27 6.42 -3.26 -9.79
C GLN A 27 6.53 -2.81 -8.33
N THR A 28 7.62 -2.09 -8.01
CA THR A 28 7.68 -1.24 -6.82
C THR A 28 7.30 0.19 -7.18
N LEU A 29 6.63 0.88 -6.27
CA LEU A 29 6.27 2.30 -6.40
C LEU A 29 7.03 3.13 -5.40
N THR A 30 7.44 4.33 -5.78
CA THR A 30 7.97 5.28 -4.79
C THR A 30 6.82 5.94 -4.02
N TYR A 31 7.08 6.39 -2.80
CA TYR A 31 6.12 7.22 -2.05
C TYR A 31 5.61 8.42 -2.87
N LYS A 32 6.48 9.05 -3.66
CA LYS A 32 6.12 10.16 -4.55
C LYS A 32 5.16 9.73 -5.65
N MET A 33 5.36 8.56 -6.26
CA MET A 33 4.45 8.03 -7.28
C MET A 33 3.06 7.78 -6.70
N VAL A 34 2.97 7.15 -5.52
CA VAL A 34 1.68 6.90 -4.85
C VAL A 34 0.97 8.21 -4.51
N ALA A 35 1.68 9.21 -3.98
CA ALA A 35 1.12 10.53 -3.70
C ALA A 35 0.60 11.23 -4.96
N ASN A 36 1.37 11.16 -6.06
CA ASN A 36 1.00 11.76 -7.34
C ASN A 36 -0.26 11.14 -7.94
N TYR A 37 -0.43 9.81 -7.86
CA TYR A 37 -1.66 9.15 -8.33
C TYR A 37 -2.92 9.62 -7.59
N LEU A 38 -2.77 10.15 -6.38
CA LEU A 38 -3.86 10.68 -5.56
C LEU A 38 -3.93 12.20 -5.56
N GLU A 39 -3.09 12.87 -6.35
CA GLU A 39 -2.96 14.33 -6.42
C GLU A 39 -2.64 14.98 -5.06
N PHE A 40 -1.82 14.30 -4.24
CA PHE A 40 -1.32 14.86 -2.99
C PHE A 40 -0.05 15.70 -3.22
N GLU A 41 0.03 16.85 -2.55
CA GLU A 41 1.20 17.74 -2.62
C GLU A 41 2.47 17.15 -2.01
N GLY A 42 2.36 16.05 -1.25
CA GLY A 42 3.53 15.38 -0.68
C GLY A 42 3.23 13.99 -0.10
N ALA A 43 4.30 13.21 0.13
CA ALA A 43 4.22 11.85 0.64
C ALA A 43 3.90 11.75 2.15
N GLY A 44 4.02 12.84 2.92
CA GLY A 44 3.82 12.83 4.37
C GLY A 44 2.42 12.35 4.81
N VAL A 45 1.42 12.52 3.96
CA VAL A 45 0.04 12.07 4.22
C VAL A 45 -0.16 10.56 4.04
N LEU A 46 0.80 9.86 3.41
CA LEU A 46 0.67 8.43 3.11
C LEU A 46 0.90 7.54 4.33
N ALA A 47 1.68 7.97 5.34
CA ALA A 47 1.99 7.15 6.50
C ALA A 47 0.75 6.56 7.20
N PRO A 48 -0.26 7.37 7.61
CA PRO A 48 -1.46 6.83 8.23
C PRO A 48 -2.38 6.06 7.26
N ILE A 49 -2.18 6.19 5.95
CA ILE A 49 -2.95 5.46 4.92
C ILE A 49 -2.33 4.06 4.73
N LEU A 50 -1.02 3.99 4.58
CA LEU A 50 -0.27 2.75 4.44
C LEU A 50 -0.32 1.91 5.72
N GLY A 51 -0.32 2.54 6.90
CA GLY A 51 -0.49 1.83 8.17
C GLY A 51 -1.79 1.03 8.25
N ARG A 52 -2.88 1.51 7.63
CA ARG A 52 -4.16 0.78 7.58
C ARG A 52 -4.06 -0.48 6.73
N ILE A 53 -3.43 -0.38 5.56
CA ILE A 53 -3.19 -1.51 4.66
C ILE A 53 -2.26 -2.53 5.34
N MET A 54 -1.19 -2.06 5.98
CA MET A 54 -0.25 -2.89 6.72
C MET A 54 -0.98 -3.71 7.81
N ASN A 55 -1.77 -3.05 8.65
CA ASN A 55 -2.52 -3.70 9.72
C ASN A 55 -3.55 -4.70 9.18
N TYR A 56 -4.22 -4.37 8.07
CA TYR A 56 -5.14 -5.28 7.39
C TYR A 56 -4.41 -6.54 6.87
N CYS A 57 -3.30 -6.36 6.14
CA CYS A 57 -2.50 -7.47 5.63
C CYS A 57 -2.04 -8.39 6.77
N GLU A 58 -1.56 -7.81 7.88
CA GLU A 58 -1.13 -8.57 9.05
C GLU A 58 -2.27 -9.40 9.65
N ARG A 59 -3.42 -8.76 9.91
CA ARG A 59 -4.59 -9.43 10.52
C ARG A 59 -5.12 -10.58 9.65
N GLU A 60 -5.16 -10.36 8.34
CA GLU A 60 -5.66 -11.33 7.36
C GLU A 60 -4.58 -12.33 6.90
N LYS A 61 -3.38 -12.28 7.50
CA LYS A 61 -2.23 -13.14 7.16
C LYS A 61 -1.87 -13.10 5.68
N LEU A 62 -1.93 -11.92 5.10
CA LEU A 62 -1.52 -11.63 3.73
C LEU A 62 -0.06 -11.19 3.70
N PRO A 63 0.65 -11.39 2.57
CA PRO A 63 1.94 -10.76 2.35
C PRO A 63 1.83 -9.23 2.56
N PRO A 64 2.85 -8.58 3.12
CA PRO A 64 2.79 -7.17 3.48
C PRO A 64 2.80 -6.31 2.22
N LEU A 65 1.63 -6.04 1.64
CA LEU A 65 1.47 -5.33 0.36
C LEU A 65 2.22 -4.00 0.33
N THR A 66 2.35 -3.32 1.47
CA THR A 66 3.08 -2.06 1.63
C THR A 66 4.59 -2.17 1.39
N CYS A 67 5.19 -3.38 1.36
CA CYS A 67 6.62 -3.59 1.13
C CYS A 67 7.08 -3.23 -0.30
N ILE A 68 6.14 -3.01 -1.23
CA ILE A 68 6.41 -2.54 -2.59
C ILE A 68 6.40 -1.01 -2.70
N VAL A 69 6.08 -0.29 -1.61
CA VAL A 69 6.18 1.17 -1.54
C VAL A 69 7.51 1.55 -0.93
N VAL A 70 8.39 2.15 -1.72
CA VAL A 70 9.80 2.35 -1.37
C VAL A 70 10.22 3.81 -1.43
N ASN A 71 11.30 4.12 -0.73
CA ASN A 71 12.02 5.36 -0.91
C ASN A 71 12.75 5.36 -2.27
N GLN A 72 12.71 6.49 -2.98
CA GLN A 72 13.28 6.62 -4.33
C GLN A 72 14.80 6.45 -4.39
N ILE A 73 15.51 6.84 -3.32
CA ILE A 73 16.97 6.81 -3.26
C ILE A 73 17.46 5.45 -2.76
N THR A 74 16.87 4.94 -1.67
CA THR A 74 17.36 3.70 -1.04
C THR A 74 16.76 2.44 -1.66
N GLY A 75 15.60 2.52 -2.31
CA GLY A 75 14.87 1.33 -2.77
C GLY A 75 14.22 0.52 -1.63
N GLU A 76 14.27 1.06 -0.41
CA GLU A 76 13.80 0.41 0.81
C GLU A 76 12.45 0.98 1.26
N PRO A 77 11.57 0.16 1.86
CA PRO A 77 10.39 0.65 2.56
C PRO A 77 10.76 1.54 3.75
N GLY A 78 9.86 2.43 4.14
CA GLY A 78 10.03 3.31 5.29
C GLY A 78 9.90 2.56 6.62
N ASN A 79 10.65 3.01 7.63
CA ASN A 79 10.77 2.38 8.96
C ASN A 79 9.45 2.18 9.73
N GLY A 80 8.38 2.87 9.33
CA GLY A 80 7.05 2.69 9.93
C GLY A 80 6.30 1.45 9.45
N LEU A 81 6.84 0.71 8.47
CA LEU A 81 6.24 -0.51 7.93
C LEU A 81 6.81 -1.74 8.63
N THR A 82 6.27 -2.04 9.81
CA THR A 82 6.87 -2.96 10.79
C THR A 82 6.53 -4.44 10.60
N THR A 83 5.68 -4.79 9.63
CA THR A 83 5.25 -6.18 9.38
C THR A 83 6.09 -6.89 8.31
N ILE A 84 7.15 -6.23 7.84
CA ILE A 84 8.10 -6.79 6.87
C ILE A 84 9.19 -7.52 7.66
N ASP A 85 9.34 -8.83 7.45
CA ASP A 85 10.34 -9.66 8.14
C ASP A 85 11.56 -9.85 7.24
N ASN A 86 11.34 -10.27 5.99
CA ASN A 86 12.38 -10.43 5.00
C ASN A 86 11.95 -9.79 3.70
N LEU A 87 12.47 -8.61 3.40
CA LEU A 87 12.01 -7.79 2.27
C LEU A 87 12.01 -8.54 0.93
N MET A 88 13.07 -9.29 0.62
CA MET A 88 13.14 -10.03 -0.64
C MET A 88 12.05 -11.11 -0.70
N LYS A 89 11.92 -11.91 0.34
CA LYS A 89 10.90 -12.98 0.42
C LYS A 89 9.48 -12.41 0.41
N ASP A 90 9.23 -11.37 1.20
CA ASP A 90 7.92 -10.76 1.34
C ASP A 90 7.47 -10.09 0.06
N ARG A 91 8.38 -9.43 -0.65
CA ARG A 91 8.10 -8.83 -1.96
C ARG A 91 7.75 -9.90 -3.00
N GLU A 92 8.47 -11.02 -3.02
CA GLU A 92 8.12 -12.16 -3.88
C GLU A 92 6.75 -12.75 -3.52
N ASN A 93 6.43 -12.88 -2.23
CA ASN A 93 5.12 -13.32 -1.78
C ASN A 93 4.00 -12.37 -2.24
N VAL A 94 4.24 -11.05 -2.15
CA VAL A 94 3.31 -10.04 -2.68
C VAL A 94 3.12 -10.22 -4.19
N TYR A 95 4.19 -10.41 -4.96
CA TYR A 95 4.09 -10.56 -6.41
C TYR A 95 3.44 -11.87 -6.87
N ASN A 96 3.59 -12.94 -6.10
CA ASN A 96 3.05 -14.26 -6.46
C ASN A 96 1.58 -14.44 -6.05
N LEU A 97 1.04 -13.58 -5.17
CA LEU A 97 -0.36 -13.62 -4.81
C LEU A 97 -1.24 -13.04 -5.93
N ASN A 98 -2.27 -13.79 -6.35
CA ASN A 98 -3.29 -13.29 -7.28
C ASN A 98 -4.25 -12.34 -6.56
N TRP A 99 -3.86 -11.07 -6.43
CA TRP A 99 -4.63 -10.05 -5.72
C TRP A 99 -6.01 -9.80 -6.33
N PHE A 100 -6.15 -9.85 -7.66
CA PHE A 100 -7.41 -9.59 -8.34
C PHE A 100 -8.44 -10.72 -8.21
N ALA A 101 -8.01 -11.92 -7.81
CA ALA A 101 -8.93 -13.01 -7.44
C ALA A 101 -9.52 -12.84 -6.04
N ARG A 102 -9.03 -11.87 -5.25
CA ARG A 102 -9.55 -11.56 -3.91
C ARG A 102 -10.50 -10.36 -3.98
N MET A 103 -11.54 -10.40 -3.15
CA MET A 103 -12.33 -9.20 -2.92
C MET A 103 -11.46 -8.14 -2.22
N PRO A 104 -11.56 -6.86 -2.60
CA PRO A 104 -10.87 -5.80 -1.88
C PRO A 104 -11.43 -5.68 -0.46
N PRO A 105 -10.64 -5.17 0.51
CA PRO A 105 -11.12 -4.93 1.86
C PRO A 105 -12.29 -3.93 1.84
N THR A 106 -13.23 -4.15 2.75
CA THR A 106 -14.26 -3.16 3.09
C THR A 106 -13.63 -1.97 3.83
N LEU A 107 -14.36 -0.86 3.91
CA LEU A 107 -13.89 0.32 4.65
C LEU A 107 -13.76 0.04 6.16
N GLU A 108 -14.56 -0.86 6.71
CA GLU A 108 -14.51 -1.24 8.13
C GLU A 108 -13.28 -2.07 8.45
N GLU A 109 -12.86 -2.95 7.53
CA GLU A 109 -11.65 -3.75 7.68
C GLU A 109 -10.37 -2.91 7.61
N LEU A 110 -10.44 -1.70 7.06
CA LEU A 110 -9.32 -0.74 7.00
C LEU A 110 -9.27 0.24 8.20
N ASN A 111 -10.06 0.00 9.26
CA ASN A 111 -10.05 0.82 10.48
C ASN A 111 -8.79 0.69 11.33
#